data_AF-A0A1U7ILA5-F1
#
_entry.id   AF-A0A1U7ILA5-F1
#
_cell.length_a   1.000
_cell.length_b   1.000
_cell.length_c   1.000
_cell.angle_alpha   90.00
_cell.angle_beta   90.00
_cell.angle_gamma   90.00
#
_symmetry.space_group_name_H-M   'P 1'
#
loop_
_entity.id
_entity.type
_entity.pdbx_description
1 polymer ?
#
loop_
_entity_poly.entity_id
_entity_poly.type
_entity_poly.pdbx_seq_one_letter_code
_entity_poly.pdbx_strand_id
1 'polypeptide(L)'
;MLRRSSRRSTAPRSGPGLLNTMARTAVISGTATATNRAVNSAIDQKAIAAQQKAIQAQQEQAEKAQMKAQIAELQSAQNQPVAPPPPAATPANTPPAQTDLLAQLTQLAQLKEGGFLTEEEFQLAKAKLLN
;
A
#
# COMPACT_ATOMS: atom_id res chain seq x y z
N MET A 1 67.54 -57.26 -19.58
CA MET A 1 66.30 -57.74 -20.24
C MET A 1 65.31 -58.13 -19.16
N LEU A 2 64.15 -57.48 -19.07
CA LEU A 2 62.91 -58.08 -18.57
C LEU A 2 61.73 -57.22 -19.05
N ARG A 3 61.03 -57.74 -20.06
CA ARG A 3 59.77 -57.20 -20.57
C ARG A 3 58.68 -57.43 -19.52
N ARG A 4 57.95 -56.39 -19.13
CA ARG A 4 56.65 -56.56 -18.44
C ARG A 4 55.53 -55.88 -19.24
N SER A 5 55.03 -56.70 -20.15
CA SER A 5 53.66 -56.85 -20.63
C SER A 5 52.58 -55.85 -20.18
N SER A 6 51.92 -55.30 -21.20
CA SER A 6 50.63 -54.62 -21.15
C SER A 6 49.50 -55.55 -20.71
N ARG A 7 48.63 -55.04 -19.85
CA ARG A 7 47.21 -55.39 -19.82
C ARG A 7 46.41 -54.13 -19.54
N ARG A 8 45.97 -53.46 -20.61
CA ARG A 8 44.97 -52.39 -20.53
C ARG A 8 43.63 -53.04 -20.84
N SER A 9 42.81 -53.21 -19.82
CA SER A 9 41.44 -53.71 -19.93
C SER A 9 40.59 -52.68 -20.67
N THR A 10 39.99 -53.06 -21.80
CA THR A 10 38.98 -52.28 -22.53
C THR A 10 37.59 -52.67 -22.03
N ALA A 11 36.95 -51.82 -21.23
CA ALA A 11 35.53 -51.93 -20.91
C ALA A 11 34.70 -51.16 -21.96
N PRO A 12 33.58 -51.71 -22.48
CA PRO A 12 32.70 -50.97 -23.38
C PRO A 12 31.90 -49.93 -22.59
N ARG A 13 32.04 -48.65 -22.97
CA ARG A 13 31.19 -47.56 -22.48
C ARG A 13 29.85 -47.61 -23.21
N SER A 14 28.89 -48.34 -22.64
CA SER A 14 27.48 -48.18 -23.00
C SER A 14 27.00 -46.85 -22.39
N GLY A 15 27.11 -45.76 -23.15
CA GLY A 15 26.56 -44.46 -22.77
C GLY A 15 25.04 -44.43 -22.98
N PRO A 16 24.29 -43.63 -22.20
CA PRO A 16 22.85 -43.49 -22.36
C PRO A 16 22.52 -43.08 -23.80
N GLY A 17 21.81 -43.97 -24.50
CA GLY A 17 21.64 -43.93 -25.95
C GLY A 17 20.78 -42.77 -26.45
N LEU A 18 21.06 -42.38 -27.69
CA LEU A 18 20.38 -41.35 -28.50
C LEU A 18 18.85 -41.50 -28.60
N LEU A 19 18.33 -42.69 -28.28
CA LEU A 19 16.90 -42.96 -28.25
C LEU A 19 16.19 -42.29 -27.06
N ASN A 20 16.88 -42.17 -25.91
CA ASN A 20 16.30 -41.51 -24.73
C ASN A 20 16.24 -39.97 -24.88
N THR A 21 17.10 -39.40 -25.72
CA THR A 21 17.10 -37.95 -26.01
C THR A 21 16.04 -37.55 -27.02
N MET A 22 15.78 -38.38 -28.04
CA MET A 22 14.75 -38.10 -29.08
C MET A 22 13.32 -38.19 -28.53
N ALA A 23 13.05 -39.14 -27.63
CA ALA A 23 11.74 -39.25 -26.97
C ALA A 23 11.46 -38.04 -26.05
N ARG A 24 12.50 -37.49 -25.41
CA ARG A 24 12.34 -36.36 -24.49
C ARG A 24 12.16 -35.03 -25.22
N THR A 25 12.81 -34.80 -26.36
CA THR A 25 12.63 -33.56 -27.15
C THR A 25 11.23 -33.38 -27.70
N ALA A 26 10.52 -34.45 -28.06
CA ALA A 26 9.15 -34.35 -28.56
C ALA A 26 8.13 -33.97 -27.47
N VAL A 27 8.30 -34.48 -26.23
CA VAL A 27 7.44 -34.14 -25.09
C VAL A 27 7.84 -32.79 -24.46
N ILE A 28 9.15 -32.49 -24.43
CA ILE A 28 9.67 -31.21 -23.97
C ILE A 28 9.31 -30.07 -24.94
N SER A 29 9.30 -30.28 -26.26
CA SER A 29 8.93 -29.22 -27.21
C SER A 29 7.43 -28.88 -27.18
N GLY A 30 6.57 -29.89 -26.99
CA GLY A 30 5.12 -29.70 -26.82
C GLY A 30 4.75 -29.00 -25.51
N THR A 31 5.50 -29.23 -24.42
CA THR A 31 5.28 -28.56 -23.13
C THR A 31 6.01 -27.21 -23.01
N ALA A 32 7.11 -27.01 -23.73
CA ALA A 32 7.84 -25.74 -23.76
C ALA A 32 6.98 -24.57 -24.29
N THR A 33 6.13 -24.83 -25.30
CA THR A 33 5.21 -23.79 -25.81
C THR A 33 4.06 -23.48 -24.85
N ALA A 34 3.59 -24.47 -24.07
CA ALA A 34 2.57 -24.27 -23.04
C ALA A 34 3.10 -23.45 -21.85
N THR A 35 4.33 -23.72 -21.40
CA THR A 35 4.98 -22.92 -20.35
C THR A 35 5.33 -21.51 -20.83
N ASN A 36 5.77 -21.34 -22.08
CA ASN A 36 6.04 -20.01 -22.62
C ASN A 36 4.77 -19.15 -22.75
N ARG A 37 3.61 -19.75 -23.07
CA ARG A 37 2.33 -19.03 -23.00
C ARG A 37 1.93 -18.70 -21.57
N ALA A 38 2.07 -19.63 -20.63
CA ALA A 38 1.71 -19.39 -19.23
C ALA A 38 2.57 -18.28 -18.60
N VAL A 39 3.87 -18.25 -18.90
CA VAL A 39 4.78 -17.19 -18.42
C VAL A 39 4.50 -15.86 -19.12
N ASN A 40 4.28 -15.84 -20.45
CA ASN A 40 3.89 -14.60 -21.14
C ASN A 40 2.56 -14.05 -20.60
N SER A 41 1.55 -14.89 -20.41
CA SER A 41 0.27 -14.48 -19.80
C SER A 41 0.45 -13.98 -18.37
N ALA A 42 1.34 -14.58 -17.57
CA ALA A 42 1.63 -14.10 -16.22
C ALA A 42 2.38 -12.76 -16.23
N ILE A 43 3.30 -12.54 -17.18
CA ILE A 43 4.00 -11.26 -17.36
C ILE A 43 3.02 -10.18 -17.82
N ASP A 44 2.16 -10.49 -18.79
CA ASP A 44 1.13 -9.56 -19.29
C ASP A 44 0.15 -9.17 -18.18
N GLN A 45 -0.33 -10.16 -17.40
CA GLN A 45 -1.17 -9.89 -16.23
C GLN A 45 -0.45 -9.02 -15.19
N LYS A 46 0.83 -9.28 -14.93
CA LYS A 46 1.62 -8.50 -13.98
C LYS A 46 1.87 -7.08 -14.48
N ALA A 47 2.09 -6.90 -15.78
CA ALA A 47 2.26 -5.58 -16.40
C ALA A 47 0.95 -4.76 -16.33
N ILE A 48 -0.20 -5.38 -16.64
CA ILE A 48 -1.51 -4.76 -16.52
C ILE A 48 -1.80 -4.39 -15.06
N ALA A 49 -1.55 -5.30 -14.11
CA ALA A 49 -1.74 -5.04 -12.69
C ALA A 49 -0.82 -3.91 -12.17
N ALA A 50 0.44 -3.87 -12.61
CA ALA A 50 1.37 -2.80 -12.27
C ALA A 50 0.92 -1.45 -12.84
N GLN A 51 0.41 -1.43 -14.07
CA GLN A 51 -0.13 -0.22 -14.70
C GLN A 51 -1.40 0.28 -14.01
N GLN A 52 -2.33 -0.62 -13.65
CA GLN A 52 -3.52 -0.27 -12.86
C GLN A 52 -3.15 0.32 -11.50
N LYS A 53 -2.17 -0.28 -10.81
CA LYS A 53 -1.71 0.22 -9.51
C LYS A 53 -1.09 1.62 -9.61
N ALA A 54 -0.37 1.91 -10.69
CA ALA A 54 0.18 3.24 -10.95
C ALA A 54 -0.94 4.28 -11.19
N ILE A 55 -1.96 3.93 -11.97
CA ILE A 55 -3.11 4.80 -12.23
C ILE A 55 -3.89 5.07 -10.95
N GLN A 56 -4.11 4.04 -10.13
CA GLN A 56 -4.86 4.15 -8.88
C GLN A 56 -4.12 5.03 -7.86
N ALA A 57 -2.81 4.86 -7.72
CA ALA A 57 -1.99 5.73 -6.88
C ALA A 57 -2.04 7.21 -7.33
N GLN A 58 -2.08 7.45 -8.64
CA GLN A 58 -2.17 8.81 -9.18
C GLN A 58 -3.56 9.44 -8.91
N GLN A 59 -4.64 8.65 -9.00
CA GLN A 59 -5.99 9.10 -8.67
C GLN A 59 -6.14 9.45 -7.19
N GLU A 60 -5.66 8.60 -6.28
CA GLU A 60 -5.70 8.89 -4.83
C GLU A 60 -4.95 10.17 -4.47
N GLN A 61 -3.83 10.44 -5.15
CA GLN A 61 -3.06 11.66 -4.93
C GLN A 61 -3.81 12.92 -5.42
N ALA A 62 -4.48 12.83 -6.57
CA ALA A 62 -5.30 13.90 -7.10
C ALA A 62 -6.53 14.18 -6.23
N GLU A 63 -7.19 13.14 -5.74
CA GLU A 63 -8.37 13.26 -4.88
C GLU A 63 -8.01 13.90 -3.52
N LYS A 64 -6.90 13.47 -2.92
CA LYS A 64 -6.37 14.11 -1.69
C LYS A 64 -6.02 15.58 -1.89
N ALA A 65 -5.45 15.94 -3.05
CA ALA A 65 -5.12 17.33 -3.35
C ALA A 65 -6.39 18.19 -3.47
N GLN A 66 -7.43 17.69 -4.13
CA GLN A 66 -8.72 18.38 -4.22
C GLN A 66 -9.41 18.52 -2.86
N MET A 67 -9.42 17.45 -2.05
CA MET A 67 -10.01 17.48 -0.71
C MET A 67 -9.29 18.51 0.18
N LYS A 68 -7.96 18.57 0.12
CA LYS A 68 -7.18 19.54 0.91
C LYS A 68 -7.47 20.99 0.50
N ALA A 69 -7.67 21.25 -0.79
CA ALA A 69 -8.05 22.58 -1.27
C ALA A 69 -9.44 22.99 -0.74
N GLN A 70 -10.40 22.07 -0.77
CA GLN A 70 -11.76 22.32 -0.26
C GLN A 70 -11.77 22.59 1.25
N ILE A 71 -10.96 21.84 2.03
CA ILE A 71 -10.83 22.08 3.48
C ILE A 71 -10.20 23.45 3.75
N ALA A 72 -9.16 23.84 3.01
CA ALA A 72 -8.53 25.14 3.18
C ALA A 72 -9.50 26.29 2.88
N GLU A 73 -10.35 26.15 1.87
CA GLU A 73 -11.36 27.15 1.51
C GLU A 73 -12.44 27.28 2.60
N LEU A 74 -12.95 26.16 3.11
CA LEU A 74 -13.89 26.15 4.25
C LEU A 74 -13.29 26.78 5.51
N GLN A 75 -12.03 26.49 5.80
CA GLN A 75 -11.36 27.03 6.99
C GLN A 75 -11.11 28.53 6.88
N SER A 76 -10.87 29.05 5.67
CA SER A 76 -10.71 30.50 5.44
C SER A 76 -12.02 31.29 5.57
N ALA A 77 -13.17 30.69 5.25
CA ALA A 77 -14.47 31.33 5.39
C ALA A 77 -14.90 31.52 6.85
N GLN A 78 -14.42 30.69 7.79
CA GLN A 78 -14.76 30.82 9.21
C GLN A 78 -14.02 31.98 9.91
N ASN A 79 -12.94 32.49 9.32
CA ASN A 79 -12.14 33.57 9.90
C ASN A 79 -12.42 34.96 9.30
N GLN A 80 -13.57 35.17 8.64
CA GLN A 80 -14.01 36.52 8.29
C GLN A 80 -14.20 37.36 9.57
N PRO A 81 -13.45 38.45 9.77
CA PRO A 81 -13.69 39.37 10.88
C PRO A 81 -15.04 40.04 10.67
N VAL A 82 -16.00 39.72 11.53
CA VAL A 82 -17.27 40.43 11.60
C VAL A 82 -16.94 41.90 11.90
N ALA A 83 -17.29 42.80 10.99
CA ALA A 83 -17.17 44.23 11.20
C ALA A 83 -17.93 44.62 12.47
N PRO A 84 -17.33 45.40 13.40
CA PRO A 84 -17.93 45.66 14.69
C PRO A 84 -19.28 46.40 14.53
N PRO A 85 -20.37 45.88 15.10
CA PRO A 85 -21.63 46.63 15.18
C PRO A 85 -21.41 47.89 16.04
N PRO A 86 -22.17 48.98 15.77
CA PRO A 86 -22.09 50.21 16.55
C PRO A 86 -22.31 49.93 18.05
N PRO A 87 -21.56 50.58 18.96
CA PRO A 87 -21.53 50.21 20.36
C PRO A 87 -22.87 50.52 21.05
N ALA A 88 -23.60 49.46 21.38
CA ALA A 88 -24.64 49.45 22.40
C ALA A 88 -24.09 48.78 23.67
N ALA A 89 -24.56 49.27 24.82
CA ALA A 89 -24.03 49.04 26.16
C ALA A 89 -23.76 47.56 26.55
N THR A 90 -22.67 47.39 27.30
CA THR A 90 -22.17 46.23 28.09
C THR A 90 -23.25 45.41 28.82
N PRO A 91 -23.06 44.09 29.11
CA PRO A 91 -21.79 43.45 29.52
C PRO A 91 -21.41 42.12 28.82
N ALA A 92 -20.14 41.76 28.98
CA ALA A 92 -19.45 40.59 28.45
C ALA A 92 -19.99 39.22 28.93
N ASN A 93 -19.90 38.19 28.07
CA ASN A 93 -19.28 36.89 28.36
C ASN A 93 -19.55 35.86 27.24
N THR A 94 -18.52 35.45 26.49
CA THR A 94 -18.02 34.06 26.47
C THR A 94 -16.79 33.97 25.57
N PRO A 95 -15.68 33.38 26.04
CA PRO A 95 -14.51 33.14 25.20
C PRO A 95 -14.81 31.99 24.22
N PRO A 96 -14.67 32.19 22.90
CA PRO A 96 -14.92 31.13 21.90
C PRO A 96 -14.10 29.85 22.15
N ALA A 97 -12.97 29.96 22.86
CA ALA A 97 -12.11 28.83 23.21
C ALA A 97 -12.76 27.78 24.13
N GLN A 98 -13.70 28.14 25.02
CA GLN A 98 -14.32 27.15 25.92
C GLN A 98 -15.31 26.23 25.18
N THR A 99 -16.02 26.78 24.20
CA THR A 99 -16.95 26.02 23.36
C THR A 99 -16.19 25.07 22.44
N ASP A 100 -15.05 25.49 21.89
CA ASP A 100 -14.18 24.64 21.07
C ASP A 100 -13.59 23.47 21.88
N LEU A 101 -13.19 23.70 23.13
CA LEU A 101 -12.72 22.62 24.01
C LEU A 101 -13.82 21.59 24.29
N LEU A 102 -15.05 22.04 24.54
CA LEU A 102 -16.21 21.16 24.72
C LEU A 102 -16.57 20.39 23.44
N ALA A 103 -16.48 21.02 22.28
CA ALA A 103 -16.70 20.37 20.99
C ALA A 103 -15.66 19.26 20.74
N GLN A 104 -14.39 19.53 21.03
CA GLN A 104 -13.29 18.56 20.91
C GLN A 104 -13.44 17.37 21.88
N LEU A 105 -13.82 17.62 23.14
CA LEU A 105 -14.12 16.55 24.11
C LEU A 105 -15.28 15.65 23.64
N THR A 106 -16.29 16.24 23.01
CA THR A 106 -17.45 15.50 22.47
C THR A 106 -17.05 14.62 21.28
N GLN A 107 -16.21 15.14 20.38
CA GLN A 107 -15.71 14.39 19.23
C GLN A 107 -14.85 13.19 19.64
N LEU A 108 -13.99 13.35 20.66
CA LEU A 108 -13.20 12.25 21.22
C LEU A 108 -14.08 11.14 21.82
N ALA A 109 -15.19 11.50 22.48
CA ALA A 109 -16.13 10.53 23.04
C ALA A 109 -16.81 9.70 21.93
N GLN A 110 -17.25 10.33 20.85
CA GLN A 110 -17.86 9.64 19.70
C GLN A 110 -16.90 8.64 19.04
N LEU A 111 -15.61 9.00 18.92
CA LEU A 111 -14.60 8.12 18.34
C LEU A 111 -14.27 6.92 19.24
N LYS A 112 -14.29 7.10 20.57
CA LYS A 112 -14.17 6.01 21.55
C LYS A 112 -15.37 5.05 21.45
N GLU A 113 -16.60 5.58 21.40
CA GLU A 113 -17.83 4.77 21.28
C GLU A 113 -17.87 3.98 19.96
N GLY A 114 -17.34 4.56 18.87
CA GLY A 114 -17.18 3.87 17.60
C GLY A 114 -16.03 2.85 17.56
N GLY A 115 -15.26 2.70 18.65
CA GLY A 115 -14.12 1.79 18.72
C GLY A 115 -12.90 2.23 17.89
N PHE A 116 -12.86 3.48 17.43
CA PHE A 116 -11.74 4.05 16.67
C PHE A 116 -10.58 4.50 17.56
N LEU A 117 -10.85 4.77 18.84
CA LEU A 117 -9.84 5.02 19.86
C LEU A 117 -10.00 4.04 21.00
N THR A 118 -8.86 3.65 21.56
CA THR A 118 -8.80 2.90 22.82
C THR A 118 -9.02 3.82 24.02
N GLU A 119 -9.43 3.26 25.17
CA GLU A 119 -9.61 4.05 26.41
C GLU A 119 -8.34 4.78 26.82
N GLU A 120 -7.18 4.12 26.67
CA GLU A 120 -5.88 4.71 27.01
C GLU A 120 -5.57 5.95 26.15
N GLU A 121 -5.82 5.87 24.84
CA GLU A 121 -5.60 6.99 23.92
C GLU A 121 -6.58 8.15 24.18
N PHE A 122 -7.83 7.84 24.52
CA PHE A 122 -8.83 8.85 24.90
C PHE A 122 -8.39 9.65 26.14
N GLN A 123 -7.89 8.96 27.18
CA GLN A 123 -7.44 9.62 28.41
C GLN A 123 -6.23 10.53 28.18
N LEU A 124 -5.27 10.09 27.35
CA LEU A 124 -4.11 10.90 26.96
C LEU A 124 -4.53 12.17 26.18
N ALA A 125 -5.45 12.03 25.23
CA ALA A 125 -5.96 13.16 24.45
C ALA A 125 -6.71 14.18 25.32
N LYS A 126 -7.53 13.69 26.27
CA LYS A 126 -8.23 14.54 27.23
C LYS A 126 -7.28 15.26 28.17
N ALA A 127 -6.25 14.58 28.69
CA ALA A 127 -5.24 15.20 29.55
C ALA A 127 -4.46 16.29 28.80
N LYS A 128 -4.17 16.07 27.50
CA LYS A 128 -3.51 17.07 26.65
C LYS A 128 -4.38 18.31 26.37
N LEU A 129 -5.70 18.17 26.39
CA LEU A 129 -6.65 19.27 26.19
C LEU A 129 -6.89 20.13 27.43
N LEU A 130 -6.60 19.60 28.62
CA LEU A 130 -6.87 20.26 29.91
C LEU A 130 -5.62 20.80 30.61
N ASN A 131 -4.43 20.56 30.05
CA ASN A 131 -3.15 21.09 30.50
C ASN A 131 -2.75 22.32 29.66
#